data_AF-A0A520YG99-F1
#
_entry.id   AF-A0A520YG99-F1
#
_cell.length_a   1.000
_cell.length_b   1.000
_cell.length_c   1.000
_cell.angle_alpha   90.00
_cell.angle_beta   90.00
_cell.angle_gamma   90.00
#
_symmetry.space_group_name_H-M   'P 1'
#
loop_
_entity.id
_entity.type
_entity.pdbx_description
1 polymer ?
#
loop_
_entity_poly.entity_id
_entity_poly.type
_entity_poly.pdbx_seq_one_letter_code
_entity_poly.pdbx_strand_id
1 'polypeptide(L)'
;MKFVLKQPLLVALALSLAAWAWRGIDYALIGSIGPLILALAAIALLWIGWIRGNRWWTRSVRIWGAILLLIGLARAVLAIGLVLDPGMSQHGAEALTLHYHAMTLFHLILGAWLIISPPAKPEAP
;
A
#
# COMPACT_ATOMS: atom_id res chain seq x y z
N MET A 1 -11.18 25.86 -6.89
CA MET A 1 -11.16 24.41 -7.21
C MET A 1 -10.11 23.64 -6.39
N LYS A 2 -10.20 23.61 -5.05
CA LYS A 2 -9.28 22.84 -4.18
C LYS A 2 -9.92 21.61 -3.51
N PHE A 3 -11.23 21.44 -3.65
CA PHE A 3 -11.99 20.35 -3.03
C PHE A 3 -11.89 19.01 -3.76
N VAL A 4 -11.69 19.02 -5.09
CA VAL A 4 -11.77 17.82 -5.93
C VAL A 4 -10.60 16.84 -5.72
N LEU A 5 -9.41 17.32 -5.34
CA LEU A 5 -8.24 16.44 -5.14
C LEU A 5 -8.16 15.78 -3.75
N LYS A 6 -8.89 16.27 -2.74
CA LYS A 6 -8.82 15.70 -1.38
C LYS A 6 -9.56 14.37 -1.27
N GLN A 7 -10.74 14.27 -1.88
CA GLN A 7 -11.59 13.09 -1.86
C GLN A 7 -10.94 11.83 -2.47
N PRO A 8 -10.32 11.88 -3.67
CA PRO A 8 -9.75 10.67 -4.27
C PRO A 8 -8.53 10.15 -3.47
N LEU A 9 -7.75 11.02 -2.83
CA LEU A 9 -6.63 10.61 -1.98
C LEU A 9 -7.09 9.82 -0.75
N LEU A 10 -8.19 10.26 -0.10
CA LEU A 10 -8.76 9.55 1.05
C LEU A 10 -9.34 8.21 0.66
N VAL A 11 -10.07 8.15 -0.46
CA VAL A 11 -10.59 6.90 -0.99
C VAL A 11 -9.46 5.92 -1.26
N ALA A 12 -8.36 6.38 -1.86
CA ALA A 12 -7.25 5.51 -2.18
C ALA A 12 -6.47 5.05 -0.95
N LEU A 13 -6.31 5.91 0.07
CA LEU A 13 -5.79 5.53 1.38
C LEU A 13 -6.66 4.47 2.03
N ALA A 14 -7.98 4.68 2.09
CA ALA A 14 -8.93 3.75 2.67
C ALA A 14 -8.90 2.39 1.94
N LEU A 15 -8.90 2.40 0.60
CA LEU A 15 -8.81 1.17 -0.21
C LEU A 15 -7.49 0.43 0.05
N SER A 16 -6.36 1.13 0.15
CA SER A 16 -5.07 0.50 0.45
C SER A 16 -5.05 -0.15 1.83
N LEU A 17 -5.59 0.53 2.85
CA LEU A 17 -5.65 0.00 4.21
C LEU A 17 -6.61 -1.19 4.29
N ALA A 18 -7.76 -1.12 3.61
CA ALA A 18 -8.70 -2.23 3.52
C ALA A 18 -8.07 -3.46 2.84
N ALA A 19 -7.33 -3.26 1.75
CA ALA A 19 -6.64 -4.35 1.06
C ALA A 19 -5.57 -5.02 1.96
N TRP A 20 -4.84 -4.22 2.74
CA TRP A 20 -3.85 -4.75 3.69
C TRP A 20 -4.49 -5.42 4.90
N ALA A 21 -5.59 -4.88 5.42
CA ALA A 21 -6.34 -5.49 6.51
C ALA A 21 -6.93 -6.84 6.08
N TRP A 22 -7.53 -6.91 4.89
CA TRP A 22 -8.03 -8.15 4.30
C TRP A 22 -6.92 -9.20 4.18
N ARG A 23 -5.76 -8.83 3.59
CA ARG A 23 -4.61 -9.74 3.54
C ARG A 23 -4.07 -10.12 4.91
N GLY A 24 -4.14 -9.20 5.88
CA GLY A 24 -3.79 -9.51 7.27
C GLY A 24 -4.66 -10.63 7.83
N ILE A 25 -5.94 -10.65 7.52
CA ILE A 25 -6.87 -11.72 7.90
C ILE A 25 -6.49 -13.03 7.18
N ASP A 26 -6.29 -12.98 5.85
CA ASP A 26 -5.91 -14.17 5.07
C ASP A 26 -4.59 -14.80 5.57
N TYR A 27 -3.58 -13.98 5.85
CA TYR A 27 -2.27 -14.45 6.30
C TYR A 27 -2.28 -14.87 7.77
N ALA A 28 -3.12 -14.27 8.61
CA ALA A 28 -3.29 -14.71 10.00
C ALA A 28 -3.79 -16.16 10.08
N LEU A 29 -4.64 -16.59 9.13
CA LEU A 29 -5.08 -17.98 9.01
C LEU A 29 -3.93 -18.95 8.68
N ILE A 30 -2.84 -18.45 8.10
CA ILE A 30 -1.63 -19.20 7.71
C ILE A 30 -0.49 -18.93 8.71
N GLY A 31 -0.79 -18.32 9.86
CA GLY A 31 0.17 -18.06 10.95
C GLY A 31 1.09 -16.85 10.74
N SER A 32 0.83 -16.00 9.74
CA SER A 32 1.62 -14.79 9.48
C SER A 32 0.82 -13.52 9.80
N ILE A 33 1.24 -12.80 10.83
CA ILE A 33 0.57 -11.57 11.29
C ILE A 33 1.20 -10.30 10.66
N GLY A 34 2.27 -10.46 9.88
CA GLY A 34 3.05 -9.36 9.29
C GLY A 34 2.20 -8.32 8.55
N PRO A 35 1.31 -8.73 7.60
CA PRO A 35 0.48 -7.77 6.87
C PRO A 35 -0.51 -7.02 7.76
N LEU A 36 -1.06 -7.69 8.78
CA LEU A 36 -1.96 -7.08 9.75
C LEU A 36 -1.23 -6.02 10.60
N ILE A 37 -0.02 -6.33 11.09
CA ILE A 37 0.80 -5.38 11.84
C ILE A 37 1.13 -4.16 10.99
N LEU A 38 1.49 -4.36 9.71
CA LEU A 38 1.79 -3.26 8.81
C LEU A 38 0.56 -2.34 8.59
N ALA A 39 -0.63 -2.93 8.42
CA ALA A 39 -1.88 -2.20 8.28
C ALA A 39 -2.19 -1.36 9.54
N LEU A 40 -2.07 -1.97 10.73
CA LEU A 40 -2.30 -1.30 12.00
C LEU A 40 -1.29 -0.18 12.25
N ALA A 41 -0.01 -0.41 11.94
CA ALA A 41 1.03 0.60 12.04
C ALA A 41 0.75 1.80 11.13
N ALA A 42 0.27 1.56 9.91
CA ALA A 42 -0.12 2.60 8.98
C ALA A 42 -1.31 3.43 9.50
N ILE A 43 -2.33 2.77 10.04
CA ILE A 43 -3.49 3.43 10.67
C ILE A 43 -3.02 4.29 11.84
N ALA A 44 -2.18 3.76 12.72
CA ALA A 44 -1.63 4.50 13.85
C ALA A 44 -0.82 5.72 13.40
N LEU A 45 0.02 5.57 12.37
CA LEU A 45 0.82 6.66 11.81
C LEU A 45 -0.09 7.78 11.25
N LEU A 46 -1.14 7.42 10.51
CA LEU A 46 -2.11 8.35 9.96
C LEU A 46 -2.92 9.05 11.05
N TRP A 47 -3.29 8.33 12.12
CA TRP A 47 -3.97 8.88 13.28
C TRP A 47 -3.10 9.88 14.05
N ILE A 48 -1.83 9.55 14.29
CA ILE A 48 -0.87 10.49 14.90
C ILE A 48 -0.69 11.72 14.01
N GLY A 49 -0.57 11.52 12.69
CA GLY A 49 -0.50 12.58 11.71
C GLY A 49 -1.73 13.50 11.74
N TRP A 50 -2.92 12.92 11.93
CA TRP A 50 -4.17 13.65 12.05
C TRP A 50 -4.18 14.57 13.28
N ILE A 51 -3.77 14.04 14.44
CA ILE A 51 -3.74 14.79 15.71
C ILE A 51 -2.72 15.93 15.67
N ARG A 52 -1.50 15.68 15.16
CA ARG A 52 -0.39 16.64 15.18
C ARG A 52 -0.46 17.74 14.11
N GLY A 53 -1.49 17.73 13.26
CA GLY A 53 -1.76 18.78 12.28
C GLY A 53 -1.21 18.51 10.87
N ASN A 54 -1.44 19.47 9.96
CA ASN A 54 -1.34 19.25 8.52
C ASN A 54 0.04 18.79 8.01
N ARG A 55 1.14 19.29 8.61
CA ARG A 55 2.51 18.88 8.24
C ARG A 55 2.78 17.41 8.56
N TRP A 56 2.29 16.93 9.71
CA TRP A 56 2.48 15.54 10.16
C TRP A 56 1.57 14.58 9.43
N TRP A 57 0.32 14.98 9.15
CA TRP A 57 -0.56 14.27 8.24
C TRP A 57 0.12 14.03 6.89
N THR A 58 0.68 15.10 6.30
CA THR A 58 1.35 15.01 5.00
C THR A 58 2.53 14.05 5.00
N ARG A 59 3.37 14.12 6.04
CA ARG A 59 4.49 13.19 6.20
C ARG A 59 4.02 11.74 6.32
N SER A 60 2.97 11.50 7.11
CA SER A 60 2.44 10.14 7.34
C SER A 60 1.90 9.51 6.06
N VAL A 61 1.15 10.28 5.26
CA VAL A 61 0.67 9.83 3.94
C VAL A 61 1.84 9.51 2.99
N ARG A 62 2.87 10.35 2.95
CA ARG A 62 4.05 10.12 2.10
C ARG A 62 4.87 8.92 2.54
N ILE A 63 5.03 8.71 3.85
CA ILE A 63 5.70 7.53 4.41
C ILE A 63 4.93 6.27 4.00
N TRP A 64 3.60 6.28 4.12
CA TRP A 64 2.78 5.16 3.66
C TRP A 64 2.92 4.93 2.15
N GLY A 65 2.90 5.99 1.34
CA GLY A 65 3.16 5.91 -0.09
C GLY A 65 4.53 5.29 -0.42
N ALA A 66 5.58 5.69 0.31
CA ALA A 66 6.92 5.11 0.15
C ALA A 66 6.97 3.62 0.51
N ILE A 67 6.26 3.20 1.56
CA ILE A 67 6.15 1.78 1.92
C ILE A 67 5.46 1.00 0.81
N LEU A 68 4.33 1.48 0.27
CA LEU A 68 3.65 0.82 -0.85
C LEU A 68 4.58 0.71 -2.07
N LEU A 69 5.31 1.78 -2.38
CA LEU A 69 6.21 1.79 -3.52
C LEU A 69 7.36 0.78 -3.35
N LEU A 70 7.98 0.70 -2.18
CA LEU A 70 9.02 -0.28 -1.87
C LEU A 70 8.49 -1.72 -1.98
N ILE A 71 7.26 -1.98 -1.52
CA ILE A 71 6.62 -3.30 -1.63
C ILE A 71 6.33 -3.63 -3.09
N GLY A 72 5.82 -2.68 -3.86
CA GLY A 72 5.62 -2.83 -5.30
C GLY A 72 6.93 -3.14 -6.04
N LEU A 73 8.01 -2.44 -5.71
CA LEU A 73 9.33 -2.68 -6.29
C LEU A 73 9.88 -4.06 -5.91
N ALA A 74 9.81 -4.44 -4.64
CA ALA A 74 10.24 -5.77 -4.20
C ALA A 74 9.48 -6.89 -4.92
N ARG A 75 8.16 -6.72 -5.10
CA ARG A 75 7.34 -7.66 -5.88
C ARG A 75 7.72 -7.70 -7.35
N ALA A 76 7.99 -6.55 -7.97
CA ALA A 76 8.45 -6.50 -9.36
C ALA A 76 9.81 -7.20 -9.53
N VAL A 77 10.75 -6.97 -8.61
CA VAL A 77 12.07 -7.64 -8.60
C VAL A 77 11.91 -9.15 -8.44
N LEU A 78 11.06 -9.61 -7.51
CA LEU A 78 10.76 -11.03 -7.35
C LEU A 78 10.14 -11.63 -8.61
N ALA A 79 9.21 -10.91 -9.25
CA ALA A 79 8.60 -11.39 -10.48
C ALA A 79 9.61 -11.54 -11.62
N ILE A 80 10.48 -10.55 -11.79
CA ILE A 80 11.58 -10.62 -12.78
C ILE A 80 12.51 -11.80 -12.46
N GLY A 81 12.90 -11.96 -11.18
CA GLY A 81 13.75 -13.07 -10.74
C GLY A 81 13.14 -14.44 -11.04
N LEU A 82 11.84 -14.60 -10.79
CA LEU A 82 11.12 -15.86 -11.06
C LEU A 82 10.96 -16.14 -12.56
N VAL A 83 10.70 -15.13 -13.38
CA VAL A 83 10.60 -15.28 -14.85
C VAL A 83 11.95 -15.68 -15.47
N LEU A 84 13.05 -15.22 -14.88
CA LEU A 84 14.40 -15.53 -15.35
C LEU A 84 14.95 -16.85 -14.79
N ASP A 85 14.25 -17.52 -13.87
CA ASP A 85 14.69 -18.77 -13.27
C ASP A 85 14.37 -19.97 -14.21
N PRO A 86 15.40 -20.63 -14.79
CA PRO A 86 15.19 -21.77 -15.68
C PRO A 86 14.65 -23.01 -14.94
N GLY A 87 14.68 -23.05 -13.60
CA GLY A 87 14.17 -24.12 -12.75
C GLY A 87 12.78 -23.87 -12.17
N MET A 88 12.04 -22.86 -12.64
CA MET A 88 10.79 -22.43 -12.02
C MET A 88 9.78 -23.59 -11.86
N SER A 89 9.45 -23.91 -10.61
CA SER A 89 8.43 -24.90 -10.28
C SER A 89 7.03 -24.41 -10.68
N GLN A 90 6.06 -25.32 -10.86
CA GLN A 90 4.66 -24.96 -11.13
C GLN A 90 4.09 -24.00 -10.07
N HIS A 91 4.49 -24.13 -8.80
CA HIS A 91 4.11 -23.19 -7.74
C HIS A 91 4.68 -21.77 -7.96
N GLY A 92 5.89 -21.64 -8.53
CA GLY A 92 6.46 -20.35 -8.92
C GLY A 92 5.72 -19.70 -10.08
N ALA A 93 5.27 -20.50 -11.05
CA ALA A 93 4.44 -20.03 -12.16
C ALA A 93 3.06 -19.54 -11.68
N GLU A 94 2.43 -20.30 -10.79
CA GLU A 94 1.14 -19.95 -10.19
C GLU A 94 1.23 -18.72 -9.27
N ALA A 95 2.40 -18.47 -8.66
CA ALA A 95 2.62 -17.25 -7.90
C ALA A 95 2.58 -15.97 -8.78
N LEU A 96 2.84 -16.09 -10.09
CA LEU A 96 2.82 -15.00 -11.08
C LEU A 96 1.46 -14.82 -11.77
N THR A 97 0.35 -15.04 -11.05
CA THR A 97 -1.00 -14.79 -11.57
C THR A 97 -1.24 -13.33 -11.97
N LEU A 98 -2.32 -13.10 -12.74
CA LEU A 98 -2.84 -11.76 -13.03
C LEU A 98 -3.07 -10.95 -11.75
N HIS A 99 -3.55 -11.60 -10.68
CA HIS A 99 -3.74 -10.95 -9.38
C HIS A 99 -2.43 -10.43 -8.80
N TYR A 100 -1.32 -11.17 -8.92
CA TYR A 100 -0.01 -10.73 -8.45
C TYR A 100 0.45 -9.47 -9.17
N HIS A 101 0.31 -9.43 -10.49
CA HIS A 101 0.69 -8.29 -11.34
C HIS A 101 -0.19 -7.07 -11.07
N ALA A 102 -1.51 -7.26 -11.00
CA ALA A 102 -2.46 -6.19 -10.68
C ALA A 102 -2.16 -5.55 -9.32
N MET A 103 -1.90 -6.37 -8.30
CA MET A 103 -1.49 -5.89 -6.99
C MET A 103 -0.15 -5.15 -7.05
N THR A 104 0.83 -5.65 -7.78
CA THR A 104 2.15 -4.99 -7.92
C THR A 104 2.00 -3.60 -8.55
N LEU A 105 1.24 -3.49 -9.64
CA LEU A 105 0.93 -2.22 -10.28
C LEU A 105 0.16 -1.28 -9.35
N PHE A 106 -0.83 -1.79 -8.63
CA PHE A 106 -1.58 -1.02 -7.64
C PHE A 106 -0.65 -0.40 -6.58
N HIS A 107 0.27 -1.18 -6.00
CA HIS A 107 1.22 -0.68 -5.00
C HIS A 107 2.17 0.39 -5.57
N LEU A 108 2.67 0.19 -6.79
CA LEU A 108 3.57 1.14 -7.46
C LEU A 108 2.86 2.46 -7.78
N ILE A 109 1.72 2.39 -8.46
CA ILE A 109 0.96 3.56 -8.91
C ILE A 109 0.43 4.34 -7.70
N LEU A 110 -0.20 3.65 -6.75
CA LEU A 110 -0.74 4.29 -5.57
C LEU A 110 0.36 4.85 -4.67
N GLY A 111 1.45 4.11 -4.48
CA GLY A 111 2.60 4.56 -3.70
C GLY A 111 3.19 5.85 -4.27
N ALA A 112 3.47 5.87 -5.59
CA ALA A 112 3.97 7.06 -6.27
C ALA A 112 2.98 8.23 -6.16
N TRP A 113 1.69 7.97 -6.33
CA TRP A 113 0.67 9.01 -6.27
C TRP A 113 0.51 9.61 -4.88
N LEU A 114 0.60 8.82 -3.80
CA LEU A 114 0.56 9.32 -2.42
C LEU A 114 1.80 10.15 -2.04
N ILE A 115 2.95 9.87 -2.65
CA ILE A 115 4.19 10.64 -2.44
C ILE A 115 4.07 12.02 -3.10
N ILE A 116 3.61 12.06 -4.35
CA ILE A 116 3.58 13.26 -5.21
C ILE A 116 2.39 14.17 -4.86
N SER A 117 1.24 13.58 -4.53
CA SER A 117 0.03 14.35 -4.24
C SER A 117 0.23 15.24 -3.03
N PRO A 118 -0.20 16.51 -3.06
CA PRO A 118 -0.22 17.37 -1.88
C PRO A 118 -1.37 16.92 -0.96
N PRO A 119 -1.08 16.15 0.11
CA PRO A 119 -2.13 15.58 0.92
C PRO A 119 -2.56 16.62 1.96
N ALA A 120 -3.71 17.25 1.72
CA ALA A 120 -4.30 18.14 2.71
C ALA A 120 -5.05 17.32 3.75
N LYS A 121 -4.93 17.70 5.02
CA LYS A 121 -5.79 17.17 6.08
C LYS A 121 -7.26 17.40 5.68
N PRO A 122 -8.11 16.36 5.73
CA PRO A 122 -9.56 16.51 5.60
C PRO A 122 -10.10 17.42 6.70
N GLU A 123 -11.01 18.31 6.34
CA GLU A 123 -11.76 19.10 7.31
C GLU A 123 -12.77 18.14 7.98
N ALA A 124 -12.86 18.17 9.32
CA ALA A 124 -13.86 17.36 10.02
C ALA A 124 -15.27 17.86 9.65
N PRO A 125 -16.25 16.95 9.47
CA PRO A 125 -17.63 17.32 9.16
C PRO A 125 -18.27 18.17 10.27
#